data_AF-A0A2S6FVA6-F1
#
_entry.id   AF-A0A2S6FVA6-F1
#
_cell.length_a   1.000
_cell.length_b   1.000
_cell.length_c   1.000
_cell.angle_alpha   90.00
_cell.angle_beta   90.00
_cell.angle_gamma   90.00
#
_symmetry.space_group_name_H-M   'P 1'
#
loop_
_entity.id
_entity.type
_entity.pdbx_description
1 polymer ?
#
loop_
_entity_poly.entity_id
_entity_poly.type
_entity_poly.pdbx_seq_one_letter_code
_entity_poly.pdbx_strand_id
1 'polypeptide(L)' 'MTILYNKEFIEVNYKRIKLELKASELYPEGYDLNQLFISYKERKLEKDIERGSKKALKEIKKETSRVI' A
#
# COMPACT_ATOMS: atom_id res chain seq x y z
N MET A 1 22.12 2.88 10.68
CA MET A 1 20.79 2.26 10.47
C MET A 1 20.28 2.77 9.14
N THR A 2 19.82 1.88 8.27
CA THR A 2 19.36 2.25 6.93
C THR A 2 17.84 2.37 6.95
N ILE A 3 17.32 3.52 6.53
CA ILE A 3 15.89 3.79 6.43
C ILE A 3 15.51 4.11 5.00
N LEU A 4 14.29 3.75 4.60
CA LEU A 4 13.72 4.13 3.32
C LEU A 4 12.98 5.46 3.49
N TYR A 5 13.42 6.49 2.79
CA TYR A 5 12.77 7.80 2.76
C TYR A 5 12.71 8.30 1.32
N ASN A 6 11.54 8.75 0.87
CA ASN A 6 11.34 9.22 -0.51
C ASN A 6 11.82 8.25 -1.61
N LYS A 7 11.68 6.93 -1.37
CA LYS A 7 12.15 5.84 -2.26
C LYS A 7 13.68 5.72 -2.37
N GLU A 8 14.41 6.36 -1.47
CA GLU A 8 15.86 6.25 -1.37
C GLU A 8 16.27 5.66 -0.01
N PHE A 9 17.32 4.86 -0.02
CA PHE A 9 17.89 4.30 1.21
C PHE A 9 18.92 5.27 1.77
N ILE A 10 18.67 5.77 2.97
CA ILE A 10 19.52 6.74 3.65
C ILE A 10 20.13 6.07 4.89
N GLU A 11 21.44 6.25 5.08
CA GLU A 11 22.11 5.85 6.31
C GLU A 11 22.03 6.97 7.35
N VAL A 12 21.41 6.66 8.48
CA VAL A 12 21.28 7.58 9.60
C VAL A 12 21.96 7.02 10.85
N ASN A 13 22.53 7.94 11.64
CA ASN A 13 23.10 7.61 12.95
C ASN A 13 21.98 7.34 13.95
N TYR A 14 21.93 6.11 14.46
CA TYR A 14 20.89 5.65 15.38
C TYR A 14 20.74 6.53 16.62
N LYS A 15 21.84 7.09 17.15
CA LYS A 15 21.82 7.94 18.36
C LYS A 15 21.07 9.26 18.17
N ARG A 16 20.80 9.67 16.93
CA ARG A 16 20.11 10.94 16.61
C ARG A 16 18.63 10.76 16.31
N ILE A 17 18.11 9.54 16.38
CA ILE A 17 16.70 9.24 16.09
C ILE A 17 15.89 9.41 17.37
N LYS A 18 14.82 10.19 17.31
CA LYS A 18 13.83 10.32 18.38
C LYS A 18 12.47 9.87 17.86
N LEU A 19 11.78 9.06 18.66
CA LEU A 19 10.41 8.65 18.36
C LEU A 19 9.47 9.84 18.64
N GLU A 20 8.82 10.37 17.60
CA GLU A 20 7.88 11.51 17.74
C GLU A 20 6.47 11.05 18.10
N LEU A 21 6.06 9.87 17.63
CA LEU A 21 4.71 9.32 17.81
C LEU A 21 4.78 7.85 18.20
N LYS A 22 3.85 7.42 19.05
CA LYS A 22 3.73 5.99 19.38
C LYS A 22 3.14 5.22 18.20
N ALA A 23 3.59 3.99 18.02
CA ALA A 23 3.01 3.10 17.02
C ALA A 23 1.49 2.93 17.20
N SER A 24 1.00 2.88 18.44
CA SER A 24 -0.42 2.78 18.78
C SER A 24 -1.24 4.03 18.43
N GLU A 25 -0.61 5.20 18.37
CA GLU A 25 -1.26 6.44 17.94
C GLU A 25 -1.29 6.52 16.40
N LEU A 26 -0.22 6.03 15.76
CA LEU A 26 -0.11 6.00 14.30
C LEU A 26 -1.00 4.93 13.65
N TYR A 27 -1.12 3.77 14.30
CA TYR A 27 -1.90 2.62 13.85
C TYR A 27 -2.81 2.15 15.00
N PRO A 28 -4.00 2.76 15.13
CA PRO A 28 -4.92 2.43 16.22
C PRO A 28 -5.48 1.01 16.08
N GLU A 29 -6.14 0.54 17.13
CA GLU A 29 -6.77 -0.77 17.14
C GLU A 29 -7.83 -0.89 16.03
N GLY A 30 -7.77 -1.98 15.26
CA GLY A 30 -8.62 -2.20 14.08
C GLY A 30 -8.12 -1.54 12.79
N TYR A 31 -6.96 -0.87 12.80
CA TYR A 31 -6.35 -0.37 11.57
C TYR A 31 -5.85 -1.52 10.68
N ASP A 32 -6.21 -1.48 9.40
CA ASP A 32 -5.80 -2.49 8.41
C ASP A 32 -4.40 -2.18 7.87
N LEU A 33 -3.39 -2.79 8.48
CA LEU A 33 -1.98 -2.64 8.09
C LEU A 33 -1.69 -3.14 6.67
N ASN A 34 -2.54 -4.00 6.10
CA ASN A 34 -2.34 -4.48 4.73
C ASN A 34 -2.40 -3.32 3.71
N GLN A 35 -3.10 -2.23 4.06
CA GLN A 35 -3.18 -1.03 3.23
C GLN A 35 -1.84 -0.32 3.05
N LEU A 36 -0.86 -0.55 3.93
CA LEU A 36 0.47 0.06 3.84
C LEU A 36 1.30 -0.52 2.68
N PHE A 37 0.96 -1.75 2.26
CA PHE A 37 1.75 -2.50 1.29
C PHE A 37 1.09 -2.59 -0.09
N ILE A 38 -0.19 -2.21 -0.21
CA ILE A 38 -0.96 -2.29 -1.45
C ILE A 38 -1.10 -0.89 -2.04
N SER A 39 -0.88 -0.75 -3.34
CA SER A 39 -1.10 0.54 -3.99
C SER A 39 -2.59 0.91 -3.97
N TYR A 40 -2.89 2.21 -3.90
CA TYR A 40 -4.27 2.69 -3.95
C TYR A 40 -5.03 2.17 -5.19
N LYS A 41 -4.33 2.04 -6.32
CA LYS A 41 -4.90 1.60 -7.60
C LYS A 41 -5.32 0.13 -7.55
N GLU A 42 -4.46 -0.75 -7.03
CA GLU A 42 -4.74 -2.18 -6.88
C GLU A 42 -5.90 -2.40 -5.92
N ARG A 43 -5.85 -1.80 -4.72
CA ARG A 43 -6.92 -1.93 -3.72
C ARG A 43 -8.28 -1.43 -4.24
N LYS A 44 -8.28 -0.34 -5.00
CA LYS A 44 -9.50 0.19 -5.61
C LYS A 44 -10.06 -0.77 -6.66
N LEU A 45 -9.19 -1.34 -7.49
CA LEU A 45 -9.57 -2.30 -8.52
C LEU A 45 -10.18 -3.56 -7.89
N GLU A 46 -9.55 -4.13 -6.87
CA GLU A 46 -10.09 -5.25 -6.08
C GLU A 46 -11.48 -4.94 -5.50
N LYS A 47 -11.63 -3.80 -4.82
CA LYS A 47 -12.93 -3.38 -4.27
C LYS A 47 -14.00 -3.17 -5.34
N ASP A 48 -13.64 -2.62 -6.50
CA ASP A 48 -14.58 -2.45 -7.61
C ASP A 48 -14.98 -3.81 -8.21
N ILE A 49 -14.12 -4.82 -8.17
CA ILE A 49 -14.43 -6.20 -8.58
C ILE A 49 -15.36 -6.87 -7.57
N GLU A 50 -15.03 -6.81 -6.28
CA GLU A 50 -15.88 -7.37 -5.20
C GLU A 50 -17.29 -6.77 -5.24
N ARG A 51 -17.40 -5.47 -5.56
CA ARG A 51 -18.68 -4.78 -5.73
C ARG A 51 -19.40 -5.10 -7.04
N GLY A 52 -18.79 -5.86 -7.96
CA GLY A 52 -19.40 -6.27 -9.23
C GLY A 52 -19.39 -5.21 -10.33
N SER A 53 -18.42 -4.28 -10.31
CA SER A 53 -18.29 -3.24 -11.34
C SER A 53 -17.96 -3.84 -12.71
N LYS A 54 -18.93 -3.80 -13.64
CA LYS A 54 -18.78 -4.27 -15.03
C LYS A 54 -17.57 -3.67 -15.76
N LYS A 55 -17.12 -2.47 -15.36
CA LYS A 55 -15.93 -1.81 -15.94
C LYS A 55 -14.63 -2.52 -15.52
N ALA A 56 -14.47 -2.81 -14.23
CA ALA A 56 -13.27 -3.49 -13.71
C ALA A 56 -13.13 -4.91 -14.29
N LEU A 57 -14.25 -5.65 -14.36
CA LEU A 57 -14.31 -6.97 -15.02
C LEU A 57 -13.92 -6.92 -16.50
N LYS A 58 -14.33 -5.87 -17.23
CA LYS A 58 -13.98 -5.68 -18.65
C LYS A 58 -12.49 -5.35 -18.82
N GLU A 59 -11.92 -4.58 -17.89
CA GLU A 59 -10.51 -4.20 -17.90
C GLU A 59 -9.61 -5.42 -17.69
N ILE A 60 -9.91 -6.26 -16.70
CA ILE A 60 -9.21 -7.54 -16.49
C ILE A 60 -9.34 -8.45 -17.70
N LYS A 61 -10.55 -8.65 -18.24
CA LYS A 61 -10.72 -9.50 -19.44
C LYS A 61 -9.86 -9.02 -20.60
N LYS A 62 -9.69 -7.70 -20.76
CA LYS A 62 -8.85 -7.08 -21.80
C LYS A 62 -7.36 -7.23 -21.51
N GLU A 63 -6.97 -7.30 -20.24
CA GLU A 63 -5.59 -7.59 -19.83
C GLU A 63 -5.27 -9.08 -20.02
N THR A 64 -6.15 -9.99 -19.57
CA THR A 64 -6.00 -11.44 -19.77
C THR A 64 -5.95 -11.81 -21.25
N SER A 65 -6.78 -11.18 -22.10
CA SER A 65 -6.78 -11.43 -23.55
C SER A 65 -5.55 -10.86 -24.29
N ARG A 66 -4.70 -10.06 -23.65
CA ARG A 66 -3.46 -9.55 -24.24
C ARG A 66 -2.23 -10.38 -23.88
N VAL A 67 -2.34 -11.20 -22.83
CA VAL A 67 -1.26 -12.07 -22.35
C VAL A 67 -1.29 -13.43 -23.04
N ILE A 68 -2.38 -13.75 -23.75
CA ILE A 68 -2.55 -14.92 -24.64
C ILE A 68 -2.34 -14.46 -26.08
#